data_AF-A0A0R2U287-F1
#
_entry.id   AF-A0A0R2U287-F1
#
_cell.length_a   1.000
_cell.length_b   1.000
_cell.length_c   1.000
_cell.angle_alpha   90.00
_cell.angle_beta   90.00
_cell.angle_gamma   90.00
#
_symmetry.space_group_name_H-M   'P 1'
#
loop_
_entity.id
_entity.type
_entity.pdbx_description
1 polymer ?
#
loop_
_entity_poly.entity_id
_entity_poly.type
_entity_poly.pdbx_seq_one_letter_code
_entity_poly.pdbx_strand_id
1 'polypeptide(L)'
;VLASLLLGGLIGSFLKIEERLEVMGIGLKKRFDKDGKSPFVEGFVSASLLFVIGPLAILGSISDGMSTGIEQLTLKSILDFFTSIAFAAALGWGVALSALPVGIYQFAWTGVGFGLGAILEPYQVSAMTATGGVLLLGIALKLLNIKQIAIGNLLPALILAPLFALLANII
;
A
#
# COMPACT_ATOMS: atom_id res chain seq x y z
N VAL A 1 -0.45 10.99 16.13
CA VAL A 1 0.52 10.34 15.22
C VAL A 1 1.30 9.21 15.90
N LEU A 2 2.08 9.45 16.95
CA LEU A 2 2.83 8.35 17.61
C LEU A 2 1.92 7.28 18.24
N ALA A 3 0.84 7.69 18.92
CA ALA A 3 -0.14 6.76 19.48
C ALA A 3 -0.88 5.95 18.40
N SER A 4 -1.22 6.57 17.26
CA SER A 4 -1.85 5.88 16.12
C SER A 4 -0.89 4.88 15.47
N LEU A 5 0.40 5.20 15.35
CA LEU A 5 1.43 4.28 14.86
C LEU A 5 1.66 3.09 15.80
N LEU A 6 1.73 3.33 17.11
CA LEU A 6 1.91 2.26 18.10
C LEU A 6 0.71 1.32 18.13
N LEU A 7 -0.50 1.86 18.30
CA LEU A 7 -1.72 1.06 18.39
C LEU A 7 -2.08 0.43 17.04
N GLY A 8 -1.88 1.16 15.94
CA GLY A 8 -2.06 0.64 14.59
C GLY A 8 -1.08 -0.49 14.26
N GLY A 9 0.17 -0.36 14.68
CA GLY A 9 1.18 -1.41 14.55
C GLY A 9 0.88 -2.64 15.39
N LEU A 10 0.41 -2.46 16.64
CA LEU A 10 -0.02 -3.57 17.49
C LEU A 10 -1.21 -4.32 16.88
N ILE A 11 -2.23 -3.59 16.44
CA ILE A 11 -3.42 -4.16 15.80
C ILE A 11 -3.05 -4.86 14.49
N GLY A 12 -2.25 -4.23 13.63
CA GLY A 12 -1.88 -4.83 12.36
C GLY A 12 -0.93 -6.01 12.49
N SER A 13 -0.04 -6.01 13.50
CA SER A 13 0.80 -7.15 13.84
C SER A 13 -0.03 -8.31 14.40
N PHE A 14 -1.02 -8.03 15.26
CA PHE A 14 -1.95 -9.04 15.77
C PHE A 14 -2.81 -9.65 14.66
N LEU A 15 -3.28 -8.81 13.73
CA LEU A 15 -4.04 -9.25 12.56
C LEU A 15 -3.17 -9.91 11.47
N LYS A 16 -1.83 -9.86 11.62
CA LYS A 16 -0.85 -10.40 10.67
C LYS A 16 -1.15 -9.96 9.24
N ILE A 17 -1.41 -8.66 9.04
CA ILE A 17 -1.87 -8.11 7.77
C ILE A 17 -0.87 -8.41 6.65
N GLU A 18 0.42 -8.20 6.90
CA GLU A 18 1.48 -8.49 5.94
C GLU A 18 1.53 -9.97 5.53
N GLU A 19 1.40 -10.88 6.50
CA GLU A 19 1.42 -12.35 6.29
C GLU A 19 0.18 -12.84 5.52
N ARG A 20 -1.01 -12.29 5.82
CA ARG A 20 -2.23 -12.61 5.09
C ARG A 20 -2.17 -12.16 3.63
N LEU A 21 -1.61 -10.98 3.40
CA LEU A 21 -1.41 -10.45 2.05
C LEU A 21 -0.43 -11.33 1.26
N GLU A 22 0.65 -11.79 1.89
CA GLU A 22 1.60 -12.74 1.30
C GLU A 22 0.94 -14.07 0.92
N VAL A 23 0.13 -14.65 1.82
CA VAL A 23 -0.62 -15.90 1.56
C VAL A 23 -1.63 -15.75 0.43
N MET A 24 -2.34 -14.61 0.34
CA MET A 24 -3.23 -14.31 -0.78
C MET A 24 -2.47 -14.27 -2.11
N GLY A 25 -1.25 -13.74 -2.09
CA GLY A 25 -0.39 -13.72 -3.26
C GLY A 25 0.00 -15.11 -3.75
N ILE A 26 0.41 -15.97 -2.83
CA ILE A 26 0.72 -17.38 -3.14
C ILE A 26 -0.51 -18.12 -3.68
N GLY A 27 -1.71 -17.84 -3.13
CA GLY A 27 -2.97 -18.43 -3.56
C GLY A 27 -3.39 -18.02 -4.97
N LEU A 28 -3.24 -16.73 -5.33
CA LEU A 28 -3.49 -16.26 -6.70
C LEU A 28 -2.50 -16.89 -7.69
N LYS A 29 -1.20 -16.95 -7.32
CA LYS A 29 -0.17 -17.62 -8.14
C LYS A 29 -0.58 -19.04 -8.50
N LYS A 30 -0.99 -19.83 -7.50
CA LYS A 30 -1.42 -21.23 -7.68
C LYS A 30 -2.71 -21.40 -8.51
N ARG A 31 -3.60 -20.40 -8.52
CA ARG A 31 -4.86 -20.46 -9.29
C ARG A 31 -4.68 -20.14 -10.77
N PHE A 32 -3.84 -19.15 -11.06
CA PHE A 32 -3.62 -18.67 -12.43
C PHE A 32 -2.53 -19.48 -13.14
N ASP A 33 -1.52 -19.97 -12.42
CA ASP A 33 -0.48 -20.86 -12.94
C ASP A 33 -0.65 -22.29 -12.39
N LYS A 34 -1.61 -23.04 -12.95
CA LYS A 34 -1.89 -24.44 -12.56
C LYS A 34 -0.82 -25.42 -13.06
N ASP A 35 -0.15 -25.09 -14.17
CA ASP A 35 0.81 -25.97 -14.84
C ASP A 35 2.28 -25.61 -14.54
N GLY A 36 2.56 -24.48 -13.89
CA GLY A 36 3.91 -24.07 -13.49
C GLY A 36 4.83 -23.71 -14.67
N LYS A 37 4.26 -23.54 -15.87
CA LYS A 37 5.00 -23.55 -17.15
C LYS A 37 4.89 -22.26 -17.94
N SER A 38 4.01 -21.33 -17.56
CA SER A 38 3.81 -20.09 -18.31
C SER A 38 4.50 -18.92 -17.60
N PRO A 39 5.73 -18.53 -18.02
CA PRO A 39 6.42 -17.37 -17.44
C PRO A 39 5.59 -16.09 -17.57
N PHE A 40 4.71 -16.00 -18.58
CA PHE A 40 3.74 -14.90 -18.71
C PHE A 40 2.79 -14.79 -17.51
N VAL A 41 2.16 -15.90 -17.10
CA VAL A 41 1.20 -15.89 -16.01
C VAL A 41 1.90 -15.68 -14.67
N GLU A 42 3.08 -16.27 -14.51
CA GLU A 42 3.94 -16.06 -13.34
C GLU A 42 4.34 -14.58 -13.18
N GLY A 43 4.79 -13.95 -14.26
CA GLY A 43 5.15 -12.53 -14.30
C GLY A 43 3.97 -11.61 -14.01
N PHE A 44 2.81 -11.87 -14.64
CA PHE A 44 1.59 -11.10 -14.42
C PHE A 44 1.14 -11.16 -12.96
N VAL A 45 1.00 -12.36 -12.39
CA VAL A 45 0.44 -12.52 -11.05
C VAL A 45 1.40 -12.00 -9.98
N SER A 46 2.69 -12.35 -10.08
CA SER A 46 3.69 -11.94 -9.08
C SER A 46 3.86 -10.43 -9.05
N ALA A 47 3.96 -9.78 -10.22
CA ALA A 47 4.06 -8.32 -10.30
C ALA A 47 2.78 -7.63 -9.82
N SER A 48 1.60 -8.13 -10.21
CA SER A 48 0.30 -7.57 -9.78
C SER A 48 0.15 -7.61 -8.27
N LEU A 49 0.48 -8.74 -7.65
CA LEU A 49 0.41 -8.90 -6.21
C LEU A 49 1.38 -7.98 -5.50
N LEU A 50 2.64 -7.93 -5.95
CA LEU A 50 3.64 -7.09 -5.32
C LEU A 50 3.28 -5.60 -5.42
N PHE A 51 2.77 -5.16 -6.57
CA PHE A 51 2.35 -3.77 -6.75
C PHE A 51 1.07 -3.42 -5.97
N VAL A 52 0.09 -4.33 -5.90
CA VAL A 52 -1.19 -4.11 -5.18
C VAL A 52 -1.04 -4.21 -3.66
N ILE A 53 -0.19 -5.12 -3.16
CA ILE A 53 0.02 -5.37 -1.73
C ILE A 53 0.82 -4.24 -1.05
N GLY A 54 1.37 -3.32 -1.83
CA GLY A 54 2.10 -2.17 -1.31
C GLY A 54 1.23 -1.29 -0.41
N PRO A 55 1.66 -0.98 0.83
CA PRO A 55 0.92 -0.07 1.70
C PRO A 55 0.72 1.33 1.08
N LEU A 56 1.60 1.70 0.15
CA LEU A 56 1.51 2.93 -0.64
C LEU A 56 0.37 2.96 -1.65
N ALA A 57 -0.10 1.80 -2.12
CA ALA A 57 -1.23 1.73 -3.03
C ALA A 57 -2.50 2.20 -2.31
N ILE A 58 -2.68 1.77 -1.06
CA ILE A 58 -3.84 2.14 -0.24
C ILE A 58 -3.70 3.58 0.25
N LEU A 59 -2.56 3.89 0.89
CA LEU A 59 -2.29 5.20 1.48
C LEU A 59 -2.30 6.31 0.42
N GLY A 60 -1.56 6.10 -0.68
CA GLY A 60 -1.51 7.05 -1.78
C GLY A 60 -2.89 7.32 -2.35
N SER A 61 -3.63 6.28 -2.76
CA SER A 61 -4.94 6.45 -3.39
C SER A 61 -5.96 7.16 -2.50
N ILE A 62 -5.91 6.93 -1.18
CA ILE A 62 -6.76 7.66 -0.22
C ILE A 62 -6.35 9.13 -0.13
N SER A 63 -5.05 9.43 -0.02
CA SER A 63 -4.54 10.82 0.02
C SER A 63 -4.86 11.60 -1.27
N ASP A 64 -4.76 10.94 -2.41
CA ASP A 64 -5.10 11.50 -3.72
C ASP A 64 -6.61 11.74 -3.86
N GLY A 65 -7.43 10.77 -3.45
CA GLY A 65 -8.88 10.93 -3.42
C GLY A 65 -9.34 12.06 -2.48
N MET A 66 -8.59 12.33 -1.41
CA MET A 66 -8.86 13.43 -0.47
C MET A 66 -8.26 14.77 -0.92
N SER A 67 -7.54 14.84 -2.05
CA SER A 67 -6.80 16.04 -2.52
C SER A 67 -5.74 16.55 -1.53
N THR A 68 -5.24 15.68 -0.65
CA THR A 68 -4.30 16.04 0.43
C THR A 68 -2.83 15.85 0.05
N GLY A 69 -2.58 15.32 -1.16
CA GLY A 69 -1.24 15.19 -1.75
C GLY A 69 -1.07 13.92 -2.58
N ILE A 70 -0.29 14.02 -3.65
CA ILE A 70 0.05 12.92 -4.57
C ILE A 70 1.44 12.34 -4.30
N GLU A 71 2.20 12.85 -3.32
CA GLU A 71 3.61 12.47 -3.14
C GLU A 71 3.78 10.96 -2.90
N GLN A 72 2.81 10.34 -2.23
CA GLN A 72 2.80 8.91 -1.95
C GLN A 72 2.56 8.06 -3.20
N LEU A 73 1.67 8.49 -4.11
CA LEU A 73 1.52 7.84 -5.41
C LEU A 73 2.77 8.04 -6.25
N THR A 74 3.34 9.25 -6.24
CA THR A 74 4.55 9.55 -7.01
C THR A 74 5.72 8.69 -6.57
N LEU A 75 5.93 8.54 -5.26
CA LEU A 75 6.93 7.62 -4.73
C LEU A 75 6.63 6.19 -5.20
N LYS A 76 5.38 5.73 -5.09
CA LYS A 76 5.00 4.39 -5.54
C LYS A 76 5.26 4.19 -7.04
N SER A 77 4.91 5.14 -7.89
CA SER A 77 5.10 5.04 -9.34
C SER A 77 6.58 4.90 -9.71
N ILE A 78 7.48 5.60 -8.99
CA ILE A 78 8.93 5.43 -9.18
C ILE A 78 9.37 4.02 -8.78
N LEU A 79 8.86 3.49 -7.66
CA LEU A 79 9.20 2.15 -7.19
C LEU A 79 8.69 1.06 -8.13
N ASP A 80 7.44 1.18 -8.56
CA ASP A 80 6.83 0.26 -9.51
C ASP A 80 7.56 0.31 -10.86
N PHE A 81 8.05 1.48 -11.30
CA PHE A 81 8.88 1.62 -12.50
C PHE A 81 10.15 0.77 -12.41
N PHE A 82 10.99 0.98 -11.39
CA PHE A 82 12.23 0.20 -11.24
C PHE A 82 11.96 -1.30 -11.02
N THR A 83 10.91 -1.62 -10.26
CA THR A 83 10.56 -3.00 -9.93
C THR A 83 9.97 -3.74 -11.14
N SER A 84 9.22 -3.06 -12.00
CA SER A 84 8.70 -3.65 -13.25
C SER A 84 9.80 -3.98 -14.24
N ILE A 85 10.87 -3.18 -14.31
CA ILE A 85 12.05 -3.49 -15.15
C ILE A 85 12.73 -4.78 -14.65
N ALA A 86 12.97 -4.87 -13.33
CA ALA A 86 13.57 -6.05 -12.72
C ALA A 86 12.71 -7.31 -12.91
N PHE A 87 11.39 -7.20 -12.71
CA PHE A 87 10.48 -8.31 -12.93
C PHE A 87 10.31 -8.66 -14.40
N ALA A 88 10.31 -7.70 -15.32
CA ALA A 88 10.21 -7.98 -16.76
C ALA A 88 11.46 -8.73 -17.25
N ALA A 89 12.63 -8.41 -16.72
CA ALA A 89 13.86 -9.14 -17.00
C ALA A 89 13.85 -10.57 -16.44
N ALA A 90 13.23 -10.79 -15.28
CA ALA A 90 13.19 -12.10 -14.60
C ALA A 90 12.03 -13.01 -15.05
N LEU A 91 10.86 -12.44 -15.31
CA LEU A 91 9.59 -13.15 -15.51
C LEU A 91 8.97 -12.88 -16.90
N GLY A 92 9.58 -12.01 -17.71
CA GLY A 92 9.16 -11.74 -19.08
C GLY A 92 8.01 -10.73 -19.21
N TRP A 93 7.40 -10.68 -20.40
CA TRP A 93 6.47 -9.63 -20.82
C TRP A 93 5.14 -9.60 -20.03
N GLY A 94 4.82 -10.67 -19.29
CA GLY A 94 3.59 -10.75 -18.47
C GLY A 94 3.47 -9.65 -17.41
N VAL A 95 4.59 -9.05 -17.01
CA VAL A 95 4.66 -7.94 -16.05
C VAL A 95 3.95 -6.68 -16.56
N ALA A 96 3.97 -6.41 -17.88
CA ALA A 96 3.29 -5.24 -18.42
C ALA A 96 1.76 -5.28 -18.17
N LEU A 97 1.19 -6.49 -18.10
CA LEU A 97 -0.23 -6.68 -17.85
C LEU A 97 -0.62 -6.40 -16.39
N SER A 98 0.33 -6.32 -15.45
CA SER A 98 0.03 -6.03 -14.04
C SER A 98 -0.46 -4.60 -13.79
N ALA A 99 -0.29 -3.70 -14.76
CA ALA A 99 -0.83 -2.35 -14.70
C ALA A 99 -2.37 -2.33 -14.60
N LEU A 100 -3.06 -3.32 -15.19
CA LEU A 100 -4.51 -3.46 -15.13
C LEU A 100 -5.05 -3.67 -13.70
N PRO A 101 -4.65 -4.73 -12.96
CA PRO A 101 -5.12 -4.94 -11.60
C PRO A 101 -4.69 -3.84 -10.64
N VAL A 102 -3.49 -3.27 -10.83
CA VAL A 102 -3.03 -2.11 -10.04
C VAL A 102 -3.93 -0.92 -10.28
N GLY A 103 -4.22 -0.59 -11.54
CA GLY A 103 -5.10 0.51 -11.91
C GLY A 103 -6.51 0.35 -11.35
N ILE A 104 -7.11 -0.85 -11.45
CA ILE A 104 -8.44 -1.12 -10.89
C ILE A 104 -8.44 -0.94 -9.37
N TYR A 105 -7.44 -1.49 -8.69
CA TYR A 105 -7.33 -1.41 -7.23
C TYR A 105 -7.14 0.04 -6.76
N GLN A 106 -6.23 0.76 -7.39
CA GLN A 106 -5.92 2.15 -7.10
C GLN A 106 -7.14 3.05 -7.36
N PHE A 107 -7.81 2.88 -8.49
CA PHE A 107 -9.02 3.64 -8.81
C PHE A 107 -10.17 3.38 -7.83
N ALA A 108 -10.33 2.13 -7.37
CA ALA A 108 -11.32 1.79 -6.34
C ALA A 108 -11.01 2.52 -5.01
N TRP A 109 -9.76 2.55 -4.58
CA TRP A 109 -9.36 3.27 -3.36
C TRP A 109 -9.41 4.79 -3.51
N THR A 110 -9.06 5.35 -4.67
CA THR A 110 -9.21 6.78 -4.95
C THR A 110 -10.68 7.18 -4.92
N GLY A 111 -11.59 6.34 -5.44
CA GLY A 111 -13.03 6.55 -5.34
C GLY A 111 -13.55 6.53 -3.90
N VAL A 112 -13.04 5.64 -3.05
CA VAL A 112 -13.32 5.63 -1.61
C VAL A 112 -12.79 6.89 -0.93
N GLY A 113 -11.58 7.34 -1.28
CA GLY A 113 -10.99 8.59 -0.78
C GLY A 113 -11.81 9.83 -1.16
N PHE A 114 -12.32 9.87 -2.39
CA PHE A 114 -13.20 10.94 -2.87
C PHE A 114 -14.51 11.01 -2.08
N GLY A 115 -15.12 9.87 -1.75
CA GLY A 115 -16.34 9.80 -0.92
C GLY A 115 -16.10 10.14 0.56
N LEU A 116 -14.93 9.79 1.11
CA LEU A 116 -14.53 10.11 2.48
C LEU A 116 -14.10 11.58 2.66
N GLY A 117 -13.76 12.28 1.59
CA GLY A 117 -13.32 13.68 1.59
C GLY A 117 -14.33 14.68 2.18
N ALA A 118 -15.61 14.30 2.30
CA ALA A 118 -16.64 15.13 2.92
C ALA A 118 -16.73 15.01 4.46
N ILE A 119 -15.98 14.09 5.09
CA ILE A 119 -16.13 13.74 6.51
C ILE A 119 -14.93 14.19 7.36
N LEU A 120 -13.79 14.54 6.74
CA LEU A 120 -12.53 14.78 7.44
C LEU A 120 -12.13 16.26 7.48
N GLU A 121 -11.86 16.77 8.67
CA GLU A 121 -11.41 18.15 8.88
C GLU A 121 -9.89 18.33 8.60
N PRO A 122 -9.42 19.57 8.33
CA PRO A 122 -8.02 19.85 7.97
C PRO A 122 -6.97 19.33 8.97
N TYR A 123 -7.32 19.25 10.25
CA TYR A 123 -6.42 18.72 11.28
C TYR A 123 -6.28 17.19 11.21
N GLN A 124 -7.33 16.47 10.81
CA GLN A 124 -7.33 15.02 10.62
C GLN A 124 -6.51 14.63 9.39
N VAL A 125 -6.67 15.40 8.31
CA VAL A 125 -5.84 15.33 7.12
C VAL A 125 -4.37 15.48 7.48
N SER A 126 -4.01 16.52 8.23
CA SER A 126 -2.62 16.76 8.64
C SER A 126 -2.05 15.60 9.46
N ALA A 127 -2.87 15.00 10.35
CA ALA A 127 -2.46 13.82 11.12
C ALA A 127 -2.27 12.56 10.25
N MET A 128 -3.11 12.38 9.23
CA MET A 128 -2.97 11.30 8.25
C MET A 128 -1.72 11.48 7.38
N THR A 129 -1.47 12.68 6.86
CA THR A 129 -0.27 13.00 6.06
C THR A 129 1.00 12.79 6.88
N ALA A 130 1.04 13.24 8.14
CA ALA A 130 2.18 13.01 9.02
C ALA A 130 2.41 11.51 9.31
N THR A 131 1.34 10.75 9.55
CA THR A 131 1.42 9.29 9.76
C THR A 131 1.90 8.59 8.48
N GLY A 132 1.37 9.01 7.32
CA GLY A 132 1.78 8.53 6.00
C GLY A 132 3.25 8.83 5.67
N GLY A 133 3.74 10.01 6.02
CA GLY A 133 5.14 10.38 5.91
C GLY A 133 6.08 9.46 6.68
N VAL A 134 5.70 9.06 7.90
CA VAL A 134 6.47 8.10 8.70
C VAL A 134 6.47 6.71 8.05
N LEU A 135 5.34 6.29 7.47
CA LEU A 135 5.26 5.03 6.72
C LEU A 135 6.16 5.05 5.47
N LEU A 136 6.19 6.16 4.73
CA LEU A 136 7.08 6.38 3.58
C LEU A 136 8.55 6.24 3.97
N LEU A 137 8.96 6.83 5.10
CA LEU A 137 10.32 6.68 5.64
C LEU A 137 10.64 5.22 5.96
N GLY A 138 9.68 4.49 6.56
CA GLY A 138 9.83 3.05 6.81
C GLY A 138 10.05 2.25 5.52
N ILE A 139 9.35 2.61 4.44
CA ILE A 139 9.51 1.98 3.12
C ILE A 139 10.87 2.32 2.51
N ALA A 140 11.31 3.57 2.58
CA ALA A 140 12.64 3.96 2.10
C ALA A 140 13.74 3.14 2.79
N LEU A 141 13.65 2.94 4.11
CA LEU A 141 14.60 2.10 4.86
C LEU A 141 14.55 0.62 4.48
N LYS A 142 13.35 0.09 4.19
CA LYS A 142 13.16 -1.29 3.73
C LYS A 142 13.77 -1.50 2.34
N LEU A 143 13.56 -0.54 1.43
CA LEU A 143 14.08 -0.59 0.06
C LEU A 143 15.59 -0.44 -0.02
N LEU A 144 16.18 0.41 0.82
CA LEU A 144 17.63 0.52 0.97
C LEU A 144 18.26 -0.71 1.67
N ASN A 145 17.43 -1.69 2.04
CA ASN A 145 17.83 -2.91 2.76
C ASN A 145 18.60 -2.62 4.07
N ILE A 146 18.36 -1.44 4.67
CA ILE A 146 18.96 -1.04 5.94
C ILE A 146 18.22 -1.73 7.10
N LYS A 147 16.89 -1.77 7.02
CA LYS A 147 16.05 -2.42 8.04
C LYS A 147 14.77 -3.00 7.45
N GLN A 148 14.54 -4.28 7.70
CA GLN A 148 13.30 -4.97 7.33
C GLN A 148 12.21 -4.59 8.34
N ILE A 149 11.33 -3.66 7.95
CA ILE A 149 10.19 -3.23 8.75
C ILE A 149 8.91 -3.75 8.08
N ALA A 150 8.03 -4.35 8.86
CA ALA A 150 6.72 -4.80 8.40
C ALA A 150 5.76 -3.62 8.24
N ILE A 151 5.96 -2.78 7.21
CA ILE A 151 5.16 -1.57 6.98
C ILE A 151 3.68 -1.92 6.72
N GLY A 152 3.39 -3.12 6.19
CA GLY A 152 2.01 -3.58 5.99
C GLY A 152 1.23 -3.66 7.30
N ASN A 153 1.91 -4.04 8.40
CA ASN A 153 1.30 -4.10 9.73
C ASN A 153 1.07 -2.72 10.36
N LEU A 154 1.69 -1.65 9.82
CA LEU A 154 1.46 -0.29 10.30
C LEU A 154 0.29 0.40 9.56
N LEU A 155 -0.30 -0.24 8.55
CA LEU A 155 -1.44 0.29 7.79
C LEU A 155 -2.63 0.72 8.66
N PRO A 156 -3.04 -0.02 9.72
CA PRO A 156 -4.16 0.39 10.56
C PRO A 156 -3.93 1.73 11.27
N ALA A 157 -2.67 2.19 11.40
CA ALA A 157 -2.35 3.49 11.98
C ALA A 157 -2.96 4.65 11.20
N LEU A 158 -3.18 4.50 9.88
CA LEU A 158 -3.78 5.52 9.03
C LEU A 158 -5.27 5.72 9.30
N ILE A 159 -5.98 4.64 9.66
CA ILE A 159 -7.39 4.71 10.05
C ILE A 159 -7.51 5.29 11.46
N LEU A 160 -6.56 4.92 12.33
CA LEU A 160 -6.52 5.41 13.71
C LEU A 160 -6.06 6.87 13.81
N ALA A 161 -5.27 7.38 12.86
CA ALA A 161 -4.78 8.76 12.85
C ALA A 161 -5.91 9.83 12.91
N PRO A 162 -6.94 9.81 12.03
CA PRO A 162 -8.03 10.77 12.08
C PRO A 162 -8.94 10.57 13.31
N LEU A 163 -9.12 9.33 13.78
CA LEU A 163 -9.86 8.99 15.00
C LEU A 163 -9.20 9.57 16.25
N PHE A 164 -7.89 9.39 16.40
CA PHE A 164 -7.13 9.96 17.52
C PHE A 164 -7.00 11.48 17.42
N ALA A 165 -6.91 12.02 16.21
CA ALA A 165 -6.92 13.47 16.02
C ALA A 165 -8.26 14.07 16.48
N LEU A 166 -9.38 13.41 16.20
CA LEU A 166 -10.72 13.84 16.63
C LEU A 166 -10.83 13.79 18.17
N LEU A 167 -10.41 12.68 18.78
CA LEU A 167 -10.35 12.56 20.25
C LEU A 167 -9.48 13.65 20.90
N ALA A 168 -8.33 13.97 20.32
CA ALA A 168 -7.42 14.99 20.83
C ALA A 168 -7.93 16.43 20.62
N ASN A 169 -8.92 16.65 19.75
CA ASN A 169 -9.56 17.95 19.55
C ASN A 169 -10.79 18.13 20.48
N ILE A 170 -11.42 17.03 20.90
CA ILE A 170 -12.53 17.05 21.88
C ILE A 170 -12.04 17.27 23.32
N ILE A 171 -10.82 16.84 23.64
CA ILE A 171 -10.18 16.99 24.97
C ILE A 171 -9.46 18.34 25.05
#